data_AF-A0AA37PSE0-F1
#
_entry.id   AF-A0AA37PSE0-F1
#
_cell.length_a   1.000
_cell.length_b   1.000
_cell.length_c   1.000
_cell.angle_alpha   90.00
_cell.angle_beta   90.00
_cell.angle_gamma   90.00
#
_symmetry.space_group_name_H-M   'P 1'
#
loop_
_entity.id
_entity.type
_entity.pdbx_description
1 polymer ?
#
loop_
_entity_poly.entity_id
_entity_poly.type
_entity_poly.pdbx_seq_one_letter_code
_entity_poly.pdbx_strand_id
1 'polypeptide(L)'
;MGALAIGSDKTVALFGAGSAEPAANRSAIVEFIVEDVDAEYQRLRGSVGEVVTEPTTMPWGNRALLFRDPDANLVNLFTPVTDEARAKFGV
;
A
#
# COMPACT_ATOMS: atom_id res chain seq x y z
N MET A 1 -0.42 6.20 -17.13
CA MET A 1 1.06 6.12 -16.99
C MET A 1 1.36 5.47 -15.64
N GLY A 2 2.37 4.60 -15.55
CA GLY A 2 2.77 3.95 -14.29
C GLY A 2 4.17 4.41 -13.85
N ALA A 3 4.47 4.26 -12.56
CA ALA A 3 5.79 4.55 -11.99
C ALA A 3 6.38 3.26 -11.40
N LEU A 4 7.71 3.10 -11.50
CA LEU A 4 8.45 2.05 -10.81
C LEU A 4 9.29 2.68 -9.70
N ALA A 5 9.14 2.18 -8.47
CA ALA A 5 9.98 2.53 -7.34
C ALA A 5 10.83 1.32 -6.93
N ILE A 6 12.08 1.58 -6.52
CA ILE A 6 13.00 0.56 -6.01
C ILE A 6 13.44 1.00 -4.61
N GLY A 7 13.22 0.14 -3.61
CA GLY A 7 13.57 0.37 -2.21
C GLY A 7 14.48 -0.73 -1.66
N SER A 8 15.18 -0.43 -0.57
CA SER A 8 15.98 -1.42 0.17
C SER A 8 15.06 -2.27 1.06
N ASP A 9 15.45 -3.53 1.29
CA ASP A 9 14.89 -4.42 2.31
C ASP A 9 14.73 -3.74 3.69
N LYS A 10 15.66 -2.85 4.06
CA LYS A 10 15.58 -2.05 5.30
C LYS A 10 14.35 -1.14 5.37
N THR A 11 13.87 -0.68 4.22
CA THR A 11 12.71 0.22 4.13
C THR A 11 11.38 -0.52 3.95
N VAL A 12 11.42 -1.79 3.52
CA VAL A 12 10.21 -2.62 3.33
C VAL A 12 9.43 -2.79 4.63
N ALA A 13 10.12 -2.90 5.77
CA ALA A 13 9.47 -3.07 7.07
C ALA A 13 8.56 -1.89 7.45
N LEU A 14 8.76 -0.69 6.86
CA LEU A 14 7.91 0.48 7.09
C LEU A 14 6.50 0.30 6.54
N PHE A 15 6.29 -0.65 5.63
CA PHE A 15 4.98 -1.02 5.10
C PHE A 15 4.26 -2.06 5.96
N GLY A 16 4.94 -2.65 6.96
CA GLY A 16 4.41 -3.73 7.81
C GLY A 16 5.28 -4.99 7.75
N ALA A 17 5.23 -5.79 8.81
CA ALA A 17 5.96 -7.05 8.86
C ALA A 17 5.48 -8.01 7.75
N GLY A 18 6.43 -8.63 7.05
CA GLY A 18 6.11 -9.55 5.95
C GLY A 18 5.65 -8.89 4.67
N SER A 19 5.74 -7.55 4.52
CA SER A 19 5.26 -6.82 3.33
C SER A 19 5.90 -7.30 2.02
N ALA A 20 7.22 -7.33 1.96
CA ALA A 20 7.94 -7.93 0.83
C ALA A 20 9.13 -8.77 1.31
N GLU A 21 9.36 -9.90 0.65
CA GLU A 21 10.42 -10.85 1.00
C GLU A 21 11.18 -11.31 -0.26
N PRO A 22 12.52 -11.25 -0.25
CA PRO A 22 13.33 -11.73 -1.36
C PRO A 22 13.23 -13.25 -1.51
N ALA A 23 13.34 -13.74 -2.75
CA ALA A 23 13.27 -15.16 -3.12
C ALA A 23 11.98 -15.92 -2.73
N ALA A 24 10.93 -15.21 -2.29
CA ALA A 24 9.66 -15.80 -1.86
C ALA A 24 8.46 -15.43 -2.77
N ASN A 25 8.74 -15.01 -4.01
CA ASN A 25 7.76 -14.50 -5.00
C ASN A 25 6.85 -13.37 -4.48
N ARG A 26 7.30 -12.65 -3.45
CA ARG A 26 6.58 -11.54 -2.82
C ARG A 26 7.48 -10.30 -2.71
N SER A 27 8.33 -10.07 -3.71
CA SER A 27 9.32 -8.99 -3.73
C SER A 27 8.80 -7.67 -4.34
N ALA A 28 7.56 -7.65 -4.82
CA ALA A 28 6.94 -6.48 -5.43
C ALA A 28 5.68 -6.07 -4.66
N ILE A 29 5.42 -4.77 -4.66
CA ILE A 29 4.19 -4.17 -4.12
C ILE A 29 3.45 -3.55 -5.31
N VAL A 30 2.16 -3.85 -5.45
CA VAL A 30 1.32 -3.23 -6.47
C VAL A 30 0.55 -2.09 -5.82
N GLU A 31 0.80 -0.87 -6.29
CA GLU A 31 0.25 0.34 -5.66
C GLU A 31 -0.79 1.00 -6.55
N PHE A 32 -1.93 1.38 -5.96
CA PHE A 32 -3.00 2.11 -6.62
C PHE A 32 -3.32 3.37 -5.83
N ILE A 33 -3.43 4.50 -6.55
CA ILE A 33 -4.02 5.72 -6.00
C ILE A 33 -5.53 5.58 -6.07
N VAL A 34 -6.20 5.77 -4.93
CA VAL A 34 -7.66 5.73 -4.83
C VAL A 34 -8.19 7.05 -4.26
N GLU A 35 -9.49 7.31 -4.44
CA GLU A 35 -10.13 8.51 -3.92
C GLU A 35 -10.26 8.47 -2.39
N ASP A 36 -10.69 7.33 -1.83
CA ASP A 36 -10.89 7.15 -0.39
C ASP A 36 -10.50 5.72 0.03
N VAL A 37 -9.41 5.61 0.77
CA VAL A 37 -8.90 4.33 1.30
C VAL A 37 -9.85 3.70 2.31
N ASP A 38 -10.51 4.49 3.15
CA ASP A 38 -11.40 4.00 4.19
C ASP A 38 -12.67 3.40 3.58
N ALA A 39 -13.22 4.05 2.53
CA ALA A 39 -14.33 3.51 1.77
C ALA A 39 -13.98 2.19 1.06
N GLU A 40 -12.81 2.12 0.43
CA GLU A 40 -12.33 0.89 -0.22
C GLU A 40 -12.11 -0.24 0.77
N TYR A 41 -11.57 0.06 1.96
CA TYR A 41 -11.44 -0.93 3.02
C TYR A 41 -12.80 -1.51 3.44
N GLN A 42 -13.82 -0.67 3.64
CA GLN A 42 -15.16 -1.16 3.99
C GLN A 42 -15.76 -2.04 2.90
N ARG A 43 -15.53 -1.70 1.63
CA ARG A 43 -15.98 -2.48 0.48
C ARG A 43 -15.27 -3.83 0.39
N LEU A 44 -13.97 -3.86 0.67
CA LEU A 44 -13.11 -5.02 0.43
C LEU A 44 -12.98 -5.97 1.62
N ARG A 45 -13.13 -5.51 2.87
CA ARG A 45 -12.83 -6.28 4.10
C ARG A 45 -13.48 -7.66 4.21
N GLY A 46 -14.60 -7.89 3.54
CA GLY A 46 -15.29 -9.20 3.51
C GLY A 46 -14.77 -10.17 2.45
N SER A 47 -13.89 -9.71 1.56
CA SER A 47 -13.39 -10.44 0.38
C SER A 47 -11.87 -10.55 0.32
N VAL A 48 -11.14 -9.68 1.02
CA VAL A 48 -9.68 -9.77 1.12
C VAL A 48 -9.27 -10.78 2.18
N GLY A 49 -8.31 -11.64 1.84
CA GLY A 49 -7.91 -12.75 2.71
C GLY A 49 -7.12 -12.29 3.95
N GLU A 50 -6.13 -11.42 3.75
CA GLU A 50 -5.25 -10.94 4.81
C GLU A 50 -5.05 -9.43 4.69
N VAL A 51 -5.31 -8.70 5.78
CA VAL A 51 -5.02 -7.27 5.90
C VAL A 51 -3.71 -7.13 6.69
N VAL A 52 -2.68 -6.62 6.02
CA VAL A 52 -1.35 -6.39 6.61
C VAL A 52 -1.33 -5.09 7.40
N THR A 53 -2.02 -4.07 6.89
CA THR A 53 -2.16 -2.78 7.57
C THR A 53 -3.54 -2.23 7.26
N GLU A 54 -4.39 -2.16 8.29
CA GLU A 54 -5.67 -1.44 8.19
C GLU A 54 -5.42 0.02 7.79
N PRO A 55 -6.43 0.73 7.25
CA PRO A 55 -6.28 2.12 6.85
C PRO A 55 -5.48 2.93 7.88
N THR A 56 -4.28 3.37 7.51
CA THR A 56 -3.32 4.08 8.38
C THR A 56 -2.74 5.28 7.65
N THR A 57 -2.62 6.42 8.33
CA THR A 57 -1.91 7.59 7.77
C THR A 57 -0.42 7.43 8.04
N MET A 58 0.33 7.20 6.97
CA MET A 58 1.77 6.97 7.03
C MET A 58 2.53 8.28 7.33
N PRO A 59 3.74 8.21 7.92
CA PRO A 59 4.53 9.40 8.27
C PRO A 59 4.82 10.35 7.12
N TRP A 60 4.80 9.86 5.88
CA TRP A 60 5.00 10.64 4.65
C TRP A 60 3.71 11.20 4.04
N GLY A 61 2.58 11.14 4.76
CA GLY A 61 1.35 11.84 4.40
C GLY A 61 0.39 11.10 3.48
N ASN A 62 0.61 9.81 3.20
CA ASN A 62 -0.37 8.96 2.51
C ASN A 62 -1.27 8.26 3.54
N ARG A 63 -2.59 8.31 3.34
CA ARG A 63 -3.52 7.31 3.90
C ARG A 63 -3.33 6.03 3.11
N ALA A 64 -3.07 4.89 3.74
CA ALA A 64 -2.73 3.64 3.06
C ALA A 64 -3.45 2.43 3.68
N LEU A 65 -3.85 1.49 2.83
CA LEU A 65 -4.37 0.16 3.17
C LEU A 65 -3.48 -0.87 2.49
N LEU A 66 -2.95 -1.81 3.26
CA LEU A 66 -2.13 -2.90 2.73
C LEU A 66 -2.79 -4.25 3.00
N PHE A 67 -2.92 -5.05 1.96
CA PHE A 67 -3.52 -6.38 2.04
C PHE A 67 -2.91 -7.36 1.03
N ARG A 68 -3.21 -8.64 1.20
CA ARG A 68 -2.84 -9.71 0.28
C ARG A 68 -4.00 -10.06 -0.65
N ASP A 69 -3.71 -10.12 -1.94
CA ASP A 69 -4.62 -10.72 -2.92
C ASP A 69 -4.64 -12.27 -2.78
N PRO A 70 -5.51 -12.99 -3.52
CA PRO A 70 -5.58 -14.45 -3.45
C PRO A 70 -4.29 -15.20 -3.81
N ASP A 71 -3.39 -14.58 -4.59
CA ASP A 71 -2.08 -15.13 -4.96
C ASP A 71 -0.98 -14.70 -3.97
N ALA A 72 -1.36 -14.06 -2.86
CA ALA A 72 -0.50 -13.53 -1.83
C ALA A 72 0.44 -12.39 -2.28
N ASN A 73 0.11 -11.65 -3.34
CA ASN A 73 0.81 -10.41 -3.68
C ASN A 73 0.46 -9.29 -2.69
N LEU A 74 1.39 -8.38 -2.41
CA LEU A 74 1.11 -7.22 -1.59
C LEU A 74 0.49 -6.11 -2.45
N VAL A 75 -0.70 -5.66 -2.05
CA VAL A 75 -1.40 -4.55 -2.69
C VAL A 75 -1.48 -3.39 -1.71
N ASN A 76 -1.13 -2.19 -2.17
CA ASN A 76 -1.26 -0.94 -1.43
C ASN A 76 -2.28 -0.03 -2.13
N LEU A 77 -3.40 0.25 -1.47
CA LEU A 77 -4.29 1.34 -1.88
C LEU A 77 -3.93 2.57 -1.07
N PHE A 78 -3.69 3.70 -1.72
CA PHE A 78 -3.33 4.91 -1.00
C PHE A 78 -3.97 6.18 -1.56
N THR A 79 -4.15 7.16 -0.68
CA THR A 79 -4.58 8.51 -1.00
C THR A 79 -3.63 9.49 -0.33
N PRO A 80 -2.98 10.40 -1.08
CA PRO A 80 -2.21 11.49 -0.49
C PRO A 80 -3.13 12.43 0.30
N VAL A 81 -2.87 12.64 1.60
CA VAL A 81 -3.71 13.48 2.46
C VAL A 81 -3.05 14.79 2.90
N THR A 82 -1.71 14.86 2.90
CA THR A 82 -0.98 16.12 3.16
C THR A 82 -0.71 16.88 1.86
N ASP A 83 -0.55 18.20 1.94
CA ASP A 83 -0.25 19.05 0.79
C ASP A 83 1.04 18.64 0.07
N GLU A 84 2.07 18.26 0.83
CA GLU A 84 3.34 17.78 0.28
C GLU A 84 3.17 16.47 -0.50
N ALA A 85 2.40 15.52 0.04
CA ALA A 85 2.12 14.25 -0.62
C ALA A 85 1.26 14.47 -1.89
N ARG A 86 0.24 15.33 -1.80
CA ARG A 86 -0.61 15.73 -2.94
C ARG A 86 0.22 16.32 -4.08
N ALA A 87 1.10 17.27 -3.77
CA ALA A 87 2.01 17.87 -4.73
C ALA A 87 2.93 16.82 -5.40
N LYS A 88 3.45 15.85 -4.64
CA LYS A 88 4.30 14.77 -5.17
C LYS A 88 3.59 13.91 -6.23
N PHE A 89 2.30 13.63 -6.03
CA PHE A 89 1.51 12.77 -6.93
C PHE A 89 0.65 13.54 -7.93
N GLY A 90 0.61 14.88 -7.85
CA GLY A 90 -0.15 15.74 -8.75
C GLY A 90 -1.67 15.64 -8.55
N VAL A 91 -2.10 15.42 -7.31
CA VAL A 91 -3.52 15.29 -6.89
C VAL A 91 -3.91 16.31 -5.84
#